data_AF-A0A085MTI5-F1
#
_entry.id   AF-A0A085MTI5-F1
#
_cell.length_a   1.000
_cell.length_b   1.000
_cell.length_c   1.000
_cell.angle_alpha   90.00
_cell.angle_beta   90.00
_cell.angle_gamma   90.00
#
_symmetry.space_group_name_H-M   'P 1'
#
loop_
_entity.id
_entity.type
_entity.pdbx_description
1 polymer ?
#
loop_
_entity_poly.entity_id
_entity_poly.type
_entity_poly.pdbx_seq_one_letter_code
_entity_poly.pdbx_strand_id
1 'polypeptide(L)'
;MVGRYRGFVAYLKEVVPDVLAVHCVLLRQHLVAKRLSARLNSSLRHVIQAVNRIKANALSDRLFRQLCDENDEEFNRLLLHTEVRWLSKGTCLTRFYELFGSVMQFFEEHDRSVCENLRKSKMDKAHLADLYFKFNEMNKQLQSNELNLIKTKVVISAFLPKLMLFKCNFARGEFCQFPTLAKVSKEVKILEDDVHLYCRHLEMLQGDFLRRFHGS
;
A
#
# COMPACT_ATOMS: atom_id res chain seq x y z
N MET A 1 13.22 -1.86 20.46
CA MET A 1 12.79 -0.97 21.56
C MET A 1 11.69 -1.55 22.47
N VAL A 2 11.25 -2.81 22.34
CA VAL A 2 10.32 -3.45 23.30
C VAL A 2 10.72 -4.92 23.51
N GLY A 3 11.98 -5.17 23.83
CA GLY A 3 12.47 -6.52 24.11
C GLY A 3 12.09 -6.94 25.53
N ARG A 4 11.55 -8.16 25.70
CA ARG A 4 11.07 -8.69 27.01
C ARG A 4 12.18 -8.77 28.07
N TYR A 5 13.40 -9.07 27.65
CA TYR A 5 14.54 -9.27 28.55
C TYR A 5 15.68 -8.28 28.34
N ARG A 6 15.77 -7.68 27.14
CA ARG A 6 16.84 -6.74 26.76
C ARG A 6 16.25 -5.68 25.82
N GLY A 7 15.68 -4.63 26.38
CA GLY A 7 15.12 -3.52 25.62
C GLY A 7 14.79 -2.33 26.50
N PHE A 8 14.72 -1.14 25.90
CA PHE A 8 14.46 0.11 26.62
C PHE A 8 13.27 0.01 27.59
N VAL A 9 12.14 -0.56 27.15
CA VAL A 9 10.96 -0.75 28.02
C VAL A 9 11.24 -1.66 29.22
N ALA A 10 12.07 -2.70 29.07
CA ALA A 10 12.42 -3.59 30.18
C ALA A 10 13.26 -2.84 31.22
N TYR A 11 14.30 -2.12 30.78
CA TYR A 11 15.10 -1.28 31.68
C TYR A 11 14.31 -0.13 32.30
N LEU A 12 13.40 0.49 31.54
CA LEU A 12 12.55 1.57 32.06
C LEU A 12 11.61 1.06 33.17
N LYS A 13 11.14 -0.19 33.08
CA LYS A 13 10.33 -0.83 34.12
C LYS A 13 11.12 -1.17 35.38
N GLU A 14 12.44 -1.33 35.32
CA GLU A 14 13.27 -1.50 36.51
C GLU A 14 13.35 -0.20 37.32
N VAL A 15 13.36 0.95 36.63
CA VAL A 15 13.41 2.28 37.26
C VAL A 15 12.01 2.81 37.61
N VAL A 16 11.01 2.51 36.78
CA VAL A 16 9.61 2.94 36.93
C VAL A 16 8.69 1.73 36.74
N PRO A 17 8.44 0.92 37.80
CA PRO A 17 7.70 -0.34 37.68
C PRO A 17 6.28 -0.20 37.12
N ASP A 18 5.62 0.93 37.42
CA ASP A 18 4.24 1.20 37.03
C ASP A 18 4.10 1.76 35.60
N VAL A 19 5.20 1.91 34.84
CA VAL A 19 5.14 2.44 33.48
C VAL A 19 4.37 1.49 32.55
N LEU A 20 3.31 2.02 31.95
CA LEU A 20 2.56 1.32 30.91
C LEU A 20 3.21 1.57 29.55
N ALA A 21 3.69 0.49 28.94
CA ALA A 21 4.24 0.53 27.58
C ALA A 21 3.22 -0.06 26.61
N VAL A 22 2.70 0.79 25.72
CA VAL A 22 1.79 0.38 24.65
C VAL A 22 2.54 0.42 23.33
N HIS A 23 2.34 -0.59 22.49
CA HIS A 23 2.91 -0.58 21.15
C HIS A 23 2.24 0.48 20.28
N CYS A 24 3.03 1.19 19.48
CA CYS A 24 2.51 2.14 18.49
C CYS A 24 1.55 1.43 17.52
N VAL A 25 0.33 1.96 17.39
CA VAL A 25 -0.74 1.40 16.55
C VAL A 25 -0.38 1.52 15.08
N LEU A 26 0.15 2.67 14.66
CA LEU A 26 0.68 2.90 13.31
C LEU A 26 1.80 1.90 12.99
N LEU A 27 2.67 1.67 14.00
CA LEU A 27 3.55 0.49 14.17
C LEU A 27 2.94 -0.80 13.62
N ARG A 28 1.95 -1.29 14.36
CA ARG A 28 1.31 -2.58 14.11
C ARG A 28 0.56 -2.61 12.78
N GLN A 29 -0.11 -1.51 12.42
CA GLN A 29 -0.82 -1.38 11.14
C GLN A 29 0.16 -1.55 9.97
N HIS A 30 1.28 -0.82 9.99
CA HIS A 30 2.32 -0.90 8.97
C HIS A 30 2.85 -2.33 8.79
N LEU A 31 3.05 -3.05 9.89
CA LEU A 31 3.48 -4.46 9.83
C LEU A 31 2.45 -5.36 9.15
N VAL A 32 1.15 -5.10 9.33
CA VAL A 32 0.10 -5.81 8.57
C VAL A 32 0.17 -5.44 7.09
N ALA A 33 0.26 -4.15 6.75
CA ALA A 33 0.29 -3.71 5.36
C ALA A 33 1.52 -4.21 4.59
N LYS A 34 2.64 -4.46 5.27
CA LYS A 34 3.84 -5.09 4.69
C LYS A 34 3.61 -6.55 4.30
N ARG A 35 2.55 -7.20 4.76
CA ARG A 35 2.25 -8.60 4.44
C ARG A 35 1.72 -8.71 3.02
N LEU A 36 2.53 -9.26 2.12
CA LEU A 36 2.24 -9.47 0.70
C LEU A 36 2.59 -10.90 0.30
N SER A 37 1.86 -11.47 -0.67
CA SER A 37 2.29 -12.69 -1.34
C SER A 37 3.54 -12.42 -2.19
N ALA A 38 4.30 -13.48 -2.54
CA ALA A 38 5.49 -13.34 -3.38
C ALA A 38 5.20 -12.62 -4.71
N ARG A 39 4.06 -12.93 -5.34
CA ARG A 39 3.59 -12.30 -6.58
C ARG A 39 3.28 -10.81 -6.38
N LEU A 40 2.47 -10.44 -5.38
CA LEU A 40 2.16 -9.03 -5.11
C LEU A 40 3.41 -8.22 -4.73
N ASN A 41 4.32 -8.83 -3.98
CA ASN A 41 5.60 -8.19 -3.64
C ASN A 41 6.49 -7.99 -4.88
N SER A 42 6.46 -8.91 -5.84
CA SER A 42 7.14 -8.73 -7.13
C SER A 42 6.53 -7.56 -7.91
N SER A 43 5.21 -7.54 -8.04
CA SER A 43 4.45 -6.49 -8.74
C SER A 43 4.70 -5.10 -8.13
N LEU A 44 4.75 -5.01 -6.80
CA LEU A 44 5.12 -3.78 -6.10
C LEU A 44 6.57 -3.35 -6.39
N ARG A 45 7.51 -4.30 -6.40
CA ARG A 45 8.93 -4.00 -6.68
C ARG A 45 9.13 -3.42 -8.07
N HIS A 46 8.37 -3.88 -9.08
CA HIS A 46 8.41 -3.29 -10.41
C HIS A 46 7.99 -1.81 -10.41
N VAL A 47 6.97 -1.44 -9.64
CA VAL A 47 6.55 -0.04 -9.49
C VAL A 47 7.65 0.79 -8.83
N ILE A 48 8.21 0.29 -7.72
CA ILE A 48 9.29 0.97 -7.00
C ILE A 48 10.52 1.16 -7.91
N GLN A 49 10.89 0.14 -8.68
CA GLN A 49 11.99 0.21 -9.64
C GLN A 49 11.75 1.30 -10.69
N ALA A 50 10.54 1.36 -11.26
CA ALA A 50 10.17 2.38 -12.25
C ALA A 50 10.26 3.79 -11.66
N VAL A 51 9.65 4.01 -10.49
CA VAL A 51 9.73 5.30 -9.79
C VAL A 51 11.18 5.70 -9.51
N ASN A 52 11.98 4.77 -8.98
CA ASN A 52 13.39 5.03 -8.67
C ASN A 52 14.21 5.35 -9.91
N ARG A 53 13.91 4.73 -11.06
CA ARG A 53 14.59 5.01 -12.33
C ARG A 53 14.28 6.40 -12.85
N ILE A 54 13.01 6.81 -12.86
CA ILE A 54 12.61 8.17 -13.23
C ILE A 54 13.26 9.20 -12.29
N LYS A 55 13.34 8.88 -11.00
CA LYS A 55 13.88 9.76 -9.97
C LYS A 55 15.40 9.66 -9.78
N ALA A 56 16.10 8.82 -10.56
CA ALA A 56 17.50 8.51 -10.33
C ALA A 56 18.42 9.72 -10.50
N ASN A 57 18.07 10.64 -11.40
CA ASN A 57 18.81 11.87 -11.64
C ASN A 57 17.89 13.02 -12.08
N ALA A 58 18.40 14.24 -11.99
CA ALA A 58 17.64 15.46 -12.27
C ALA A 58 17.17 15.56 -13.73
N LEU A 59 17.93 15.00 -14.68
CA LEU A 59 17.57 15.02 -16.10
C LEU A 59 16.34 14.13 -16.35
N SER A 60 16.36 12.89 -15.87
CA SER A 60 15.24 11.95 -16.03
C SER A 60 13.97 12.46 -15.37
N ASP A 61 14.07 13.05 -14.17
CA ASP A 61 12.90 13.61 -13.47
C ASP A 61 12.35 14.85 -14.21
N ARG A 62 13.22 15.66 -14.83
CA ARG A 62 12.80 16.80 -15.65
C ARG A 62 12.12 16.36 -16.95
N LEU A 63 12.68 15.38 -17.65
CA LEU A 63 12.09 14.84 -18.87
C LEU A 63 10.72 14.21 -18.61
N PHE A 64 10.59 13.46 -17.50
CA PHE A 64 9.29 12.90 -17.12
C PHE A 64 8.25 13.97 -16.80
N ARG A 65 8.65 15.06 -16.11
CA ARG A 65 7.74 16.20 -15.87
C ARG A 65 7.26 16.82 -17.16
N GLN A 66 8.18 17.09 -18.08
CA GLN A 66 7.86 17.67 -19.37
C GLN A 66 6.90 16.77 -20.15
N LEU A 67 7.14 15.46 -20.16
CA LEU A 67 6.23 14.50 -20.78
C LEU A 67 4.83 14.54 -20.16
N CYS A 68 4.72 14.65 -18.83
CA CYS A 68 3.43 14.77 -18.16
C CYS A 68 2.71 16.08 -18.52
N ASP A 69 3.44 17.19 -18.61
CA ASP A 69 2.89 18.48 -19.03
C ASP A 69 2.41 18.43 -20.50
N GLU A 70 3.14 17.73 -21.38
CA GLU A 70 2.78 17.50 -22.79
C GLU A 70 1.53 16.60 -22.94
N ASN A 71 1.35 15.65 -22.03
CA ASN A 71 0.20 14.74 -22.01
C ASN A 71 -1.03 15.31 -21.25
N ASP A 72 -0.97 16.57 -20.79
CA ASP A 72 -2.03 17.22 -20.00
C ASP A 72 -2.43 16.42 -18.75
N GLU A 73 -1.43 15.83 -18.09
CA GLU A 73 -1.63 15.05 -16.86
C GLU A 73 -1.92 15.97 -15.66
N GLU A 74 -2.83 15.57 -14.78
CA GLU A 74 -3.13 16.32 -13.54
C GLU A 74 -1.88 16.49 -12.65
N PHE A 75 -0.96 15.52 -12.72
CA PHE A 75 0.27 15.52 -11.95
C PHE A 75 1.49 15.39 -12.84
N ASN A 76 2.49 16.25 -12.64
CA ASN A 76 3.75 16.14 -13.39
C ASN A 76 4.88 15.46 -12.62
N ARG A 77 4.62 14.94 -11.41
CA ARG A 77 5.66 14.31 -10.58
C ARG A 77 5.17 13.04 -9.91
N LEU A 78 5.99 12.00 -10.01
CA LEU A 78 5.90 10.83 -9.15
C LEU A 78 6.40 11.14 -7.73
N LEU A 79 5.87 10.41 -6.76
CA LEU A 79 6.30 10.48 -5.37
C LEU A 79 7.34 9.39 -5.10
N LEU A 80 8.43 9.74 -4.41
CA LEU A 80 9.37 8.73 -3.92
C LEU A 80 8.77 8.01 -2.71
N HIS A 81 8.83 6.69 -2.73
CA HIS A 81 8.56 5.89 -1.55
C HIS A 81 9.85 5.67 -0.77
N THR A 82 9.84 5.97 0.54
CA THR A 82 10.84 5.44 1.48
C THR A 82 10.16 4.47 2.43
N GLU A 83 10.82 3.35 2.75
CA GLU A 83 10.29 2.35 3.67
C GLU A 83 9.92 2.92 5.05
N VAL A 84 10.57 4.02 5.43
CA VAL A 84 10.38 4.73 6.69
C VAL A 84 9.07 5.52 6.70
N ARG A 85 8.66 6.10 5.56
CA ARG A 85 7.43 6.91 5.44
C ARG A 85 6.35 6.14 4.72
N TRP A 86 5.91 5.06 5.32
CA TRP A 86 4.93 4.13 4.74
C TRP A 86 3.59 4.74 4.30
N LEU A 87 3.15 5.86 4.90
CA LEU A 87 1.98 6.65 4.44
C LEU A 87 2.12 7.10 2.98
N SER A 88 3.36 7.36 2.55
CA SER A 88 3.67 7.69 1.16
C SER A 88 3.36 6.56 0.19
N LYS A 89 3.26 5.30 0.66
CA LYS A 89 3.15 4.15 -0.23
C LYS A 89 1.81 4.10 -0.96
N GLY A 90 0.72 4.37 -0.24
CA GLY A 90 -0.61 4.49 -0.86
C GLY A 90 -0.67 5.63 -1.86
N THR A 91 -0.29 6.83 -1.42
CA THR A 91 -0.27 8.00 -2.32
C THR A 91 0.68 7.83 -3.51
N CYS A 92 1.84 7.20 -3.31
CA CYS A 92 2.79 6.88 -4.37
C CYS A 92 2.19 5.91 -5.38
N LEU A 93 1.52 4.85 -4.93
CA LEU A 93 0.89 3.88 -5.83
C LEU A 93 -0.29 4.48 -6.58
N THR A 94 -1.13 5.27 -5.91
CA THR A 94 -2.23 6.01 -6.54
C THR A 94 -1.68 6.96 -7.60
N ARG A 95 -0.69 7.80 -7.26
CA ARG A 95 -0.05 8.74 -8.19
C ARG A 95 0.61 8.05 -9.37
N PHE A 96 1.27 6.92 -9.11
CA PHE A 96 1.87 6.11 -10.15
C PHE A 96 0.82 5.57 -11.13
N TYR A 97 -0.36 5.20 -10.62
CA TYR A 97 -1.45 4.69 -11.45
C TYR A 97 -2.14 5.78 -12.27
N GLU A 98 -2.31 6.96 -11.70
CA GLU A 98 -2.80 8.15 -12.41
C GLU A 98 -1.91 8.44 -13.61
N LEU A 99 -0.58 8.39 -13.41
CA LEU A 99 0.42 8.64 -14.45
C LEU A 99 0.85 7.39 -15.22
N PHE A 100 0.09 6.28 -15.15
CA PHE A 100 0.56 5.01 -15.72
C PHE A 100 0.79 5.10 -17.22
N GLY A 101 -0.04 5.85 -17.96
CA GLY A 101 0.15 6.10 -19.39
C GLY A 101 1.47 6.79 -19.69
N SER A 102 1.72 7.94 -19.07
CA SER A 102 2.97 8.69 -19.20
C SER A 102 4.20 7.90 -18.74
N VAL A 103 4.08 7.09 -17.67
CA VAL A 103 5.17 6.20 -17.23
C VAL A 103 5.49 5.15 -18.29
N MET A 104 4.46 4.54 -18.89
CA MET A 104 4.64 3.55 -19.94
C MET A 104 5.34 4.16 -21.17
N GLN A 105 4.88 5.33 -21.62
CA GLN A 105 5.49 6.08 -22.74
C GLN A 105 6.94 6.44 -22.44
N PHE A 106 7.23 6.98 -21.25
CA PHE A 106 8.59 7.34 -20.84
C PHE A 106 9.56 6.15 -20.98
N PHE A 107 9.16 4.96 -20.52
CA PHE A 107 10.02 3.78 -20.57
C PHE A 107 10.06 3.06 -21.91
N GLU A 108 9.10 3.26 -22.80
CA GLU A 108 9.17 2.71 -24.17
C GLU A 108 10.41 3.21 -24.92
N GLU A 109 10.76 4.47 -24.70
CA GLU A 109 11.88 5.14 -25.36
C GLU A 109 13.22 4.94 -24.63
N HIS A 110 13.18 4.65 -23.32
CA HIS A 110 14.37 4.69 -22.46
C HIS A 110 14.78 3.34 -21.86
N ASP A 111 13.82 2.45 -21.55
CA ASP A 111 14.10 1.14 -20.93
C ASP A 111 12.94 0.15 -21.15
N ARG A 112 13.04 -0.63 -22.24
CA ARG A 112 12.02 -1.63 -22.60
C ARG A 112 11.84 -2.71 -21.53
N SER A 113 12.87 -3.04 -20.75
CA SER A 113 12.78 -4.05 -19.70
C SER A 113 11.87 -3.60 -18.56
N VAL A 114 12.03 -2.35 -18.10
CA VAL A 114 11.13 -1.76 -17.10
C VAL A 114 9.71 -1.69 -17.63
N CYS A 115 9.55 -1.26 -18.89
CA CYS A 115 8.27 -1.18 -19.58
C CYS A 115 7.52 -2.54 -19.60
N GLU A 116 8.21 -3.63 -19.96
CA GLU A 116 7.64 -4.99 -19.96
C GLU A 116 7.24 -5.45 -18.55
N ASN A 117 8.06 -5.18 -17.54
CA ASN A 117 7.75 -5.52 -16.15
C ASN A 117 6.57 -4.72 -15.59
N LEU A 118 6.36 -3.50 -16.08
CA LEU A 118 5.20 -2.68 -15.75
C LEU A 118 3.92 -3.18 -16.43
N ARG A 119 3.98 -3.67 -17.67
CA ARG A 119 2.84 -4.34 -18.33
C ARG A 119 2.44 -5.62 -17.63
N LYS A 120 3.43 -6.43 -17.23
CA LYS A 120 3.19 -7.66 -16.46
C LYS A 120 2.45 -7.32 -15.18
N SER A 121 1.44 -8.09 -14.82
CA SER A 121 0.74 -7.91 -13.54
C SER A 121 0.12 -6.53 -13.34
N LYS A 122 -0.41 -5.88 -14.40
CA LYS A 122 -1.17 -4.63 -14.29
C LYS A 122 -2.24 -4.74 -13.19
N MET A 123 -3.06 -5.80 -13.23
CA MET A 123 -4.10 -6.06 -12.21
C MET A 123 -3.56 -6.06 -10.77
N ASP A 124 -2.43 -6.72 -10.52
CA ASP A 124 -1.84 -6.79 -9.17
C ASP A 124 -1.52 -5.39 -8.65
N LYS A 125 -0.92 -4.56 -9.50
CA LYS A 125 -0.55 -3.20 -9.12
C LYS A 125 -1.82 -2.36 -8.85
N ALA A 126 -2.89 -2.55 -9.63
CA ALA A 126 -4.16 -1.82 -9.45
C ALA A 126 -4.84 -2.21 -8.13
N HIS A 127 -4.88 -3.52 -7.84
CA HIS A 127 -5.33 -4.04 -6.55
C HIS A 127 -4.54 -3.43 -5.38
N LEU A 128 -3.21 -3.38 -5.50
CA LEU A 128 -2.34 -2.78 -4.48
C LEU A 128 -2.59 -1.28 -4.32
N ALA A 129 -2.75 -0.53 -5.41
CA ALA A 129 -3.02 0.91 -5.33
C ALA A 129 -4.28 1.21 -4.51
N ASP A 130 -5.39 0.55 -4.83
CA ASP A 130 -6.66 0.71 -4.11
C ASP A 130 -6.57 0.22 -2.65
N LEU A 131 -5.90 -0.91 -2.39
CA LEU A 131 -5.74 -1.44 -1.04
C LEU A 131 -4.89 -0.50 -0.15
N TYR A 132 -3.77 -0.02 -0.67
CA TYR A 132 -2.90 0.90 0.08
C TYR A 132 -3.54 2.27 0.25
N PHE A 133 -4.39 2.72 -0.69
CA PHE A 133 -5.23 3.89 -0.48
C PHE A 133 -6.15 3.71 0.74
N LYS A 134 -6.82 2.56 0.87
CA LYS A 134 -7.67 2.25 2.04
C LYS A 134 -6.89 2.17 3.34
N PHE A 135 -5.67 1.64 3.32
CA PHE A 135 -4.79 1.73 4.48
C PHE A 135 -4.48 3.18 4.83
N ASN A 136 -4.15 4.00 3.86
CA ASN A 136 -3.86 5.41 4.08
C ASN A 136 -5.05 6.17 4.71
N GLU A 137 -6.28 5.89 4.27
CA GLU A 137 -7.49 6.45 4.86
C GLU A 137 -7.67 6.05 6.33
N MET A 138 -7.44 4.77 6.65
CA MET A 138 -7.43 4.33 8.05
C MET A 138 -6.33 5.05 8.85
N ASN A 139 -5.15 5.30 8.26
CA ASN A 139 -4.06 5.96 8.96
C ASN A 139 -4.29 7.42 9.26
N LYS A 140 -4.95 8.14 8.35
CA LYS A 140 -5.38 9.51 8.63
C LYS A 140 -6.28 9.54 9.86
N GLN A 141 -7.19 8.56 10.00
CA GLN A 141 -8.02 8.43 11.20
C GLN A 141 -7.18 8.11 12.44
N LEU A 142 -6.17 7.23 12.31
CA LEU A 142 -5.18 6.86 13.35
C LEU A 142 -4.09 7.92 13.60
N GLN A 143 -4.15 9.08 12.96
CA GLN A 143 -3.27 10.22 13.22
C GLN A 143 -4.03 11.47 13.66
N SER A 144 -5.35 11.40 13.81
CA SER A 144 -6.14 12.54 14.28
C SER A 144 -5.74 12.96 15.71
N ASN A 145 -5.70 14.28 15.96
CA ASN A 145 -5.23 14.86 17.22
C ASN A 145 -6.07 14.46 18.45
N GLU A 146 -7.24 13.86 18.25
CA GLU A 146 -8.13 13.44 19.33
C GLU A 146 -8.10 11.94 19.64
N LEU A 147 -7.08 11.22 19.19
CA LEU A 147 -7.01 9.77 19.38
C LEU A 147 -6.75 9.36 20.82
N ASN A 148 -7.56 8.40 21.27
CA ASN A 148 -7.30 7.59 22.44
C ASN A 148 -7.38 6.10 22.08
N LEU A 149 -7.11 5.24 23.06
CA LEU A 149 -7.10 3.79 22.87
C LEU A 149 -8.47 3.27 22.38
N ILE A 150 -9.57 3.83 22.89
CA ILE A 150 -10.94 3.45 22.52
C ILE A 150 -11.20 3.81 21.04
N LYS A 151 -10.95 5.06 20.64
CA LYS A 151 -11.11 5.51 19.24
C LYS A 151 -10.25 4.68 18.29
N THR A 152 -9.04 4.34 18.71
CA THR A 152 -8.14 3.49 17.92
C THR A 152 -8.72 2.08 17.73
N LYS A 153 -9.22 1.46 18.80
CA LYS A 153 -9.91 0.16 18.72
C LYS A 153 -11.10 0.22 17.77
N VAL A 154 -11.91 1.28 17.85
CA VAL A 154 -13.05 1.48 16.94
C VAL A 154 -12.60 1.54 15.48
N VAL A 155 -11.57 2.32 15.15
CA VAL A 155 -11.04 2.43 13.78
C VAL A 155 -10.57 1.07 13.25
N ILE A 156 -9.76 0.33 14.02
CA ILE A 156 -9.26 -1.00 13.61
C ILE A 156 -10.40 -2.01 13.49
N SER A 157 -11.30 -2.06 14.48
CA SER A 157 -12.46 -2.96 14.49
C SER A 157 -13.44 -2.67 13.36
N ALA A 158 -13.55 -1.42 12.91
CA ALA A 158 -14.36 -1.05 11.74
C ALA A 158 -13.68 -1.42 10.41
N PHE A 159 -12.34 -1.51 10.36
CA PHE A 159 -11.60 -1.88 9.15
C PHE A 159 -11.59 -3.39 8.92
N LEU A 160 -11.52 -4.20 9.98
CA LEU A 160 -11.52 -5.66 9.93
C LEU A 160 -12.65 -6.29 9.09
N PRO A 161 -13.95 -5.97 9.32
CA PRO A 161 -15.05 -6.53 8.53
C PRO A 161 -15.03 -6.04 7.08
N LYS A 162 -14.46 -4.85 6.80
CA LYS A 162 -14.32 -4.34 5.42
C LYS A 162 -13.44 -5.26 4.58
N LEU A 163 -12.35 -5.80 5.13
CA LEU A 163 -11.49 -6.76 4.43
C LEU A 163 -12.26 -8.02 3.99
N MET A 164 -13.16 -8.53 4.83
CA MET A 164 -13.99 -9.68 4.49
C MET A 164 -15.07 -9.33 3.48
N LEU A 165 -15.68 -8.15 3.60
CA LEU A 165 -16.61 -7.64 2.61
C LEU A 165 -15.94 -7.54 1.23
N PHE A 166 -14.73 -7.01 1.16
CA PHE A 166 -13.95 -6.92 -0.08
C PHE A 166 -13.69 -8.30 -0.68
N LYS A 167 -13.30 -9.28 0.15
CA LYS A 167 -13.12 -10.66 -0.28
C LYS A 167 -14.41 -11.26 -0.86
N CYS A 168 -15.54 -11.10 -0.16
CA CYS A 168 -16.84 -11.60 -0.63
C CYS A 168 -17.28 -10.92 -1.94
N ASN A 169 -17.01 -9.64 -2.11
CA ASN A 169 -17.31 -8.92 -3.34
C ASN A 169 -16.42 -9.40 -4.50
N PHE A 170 -15.12 -9.58 -4.26
CA PHE A 170 -14.21 -10.11 -5.27
C PHE A 170 -14.59 -11.51 -5.73
N ALA A 171 -14.99 -12.39 -4.82
CA ALA A 171 -15.49 -13.73 -5.16
C ALA A 171 -16.76 -13.70 -6.03
N ARG A 172 -17.53 -12.60 -5.99
CA ARG A 172 -18.70 -12.35 -6.85
C ARG A 172 -18.37 -11.60 -8.14
N GLY A 173 -17.10 -11.26 -8.37
CA GLY A 173 -16.67 -10.43 -9.50
C GLY A 173 -17.01 -8.94 -9.34
N GLU A 174 -17.33 -8.49 -8.12
CA GLU A 174 -17.70 -7.11 -7.82
C GLU A 174 -16.47 -6.33 -7.33
N PHE A 175 -15.97 -5.41 -8.15
CA PHE A 175 -14.77 -4.62 -7.86
C PHE A 175 -15.05 -3.14 -7.58
N CYS A 176 -16.30 -2.72 -7.42
CA CYS A 176 -16.68 -1.29 -7.30
C CYS A 176 -15.97 -0.53 -6.17
N GLN A 177 -15.59 -1.23 -5.09
CA GLN A 177 -14.84 -0.64 -3.97
C GLN A 177 -13.35 -0.46 -4.28
N PHE A 178 -12.86 -1.02 -5.37
CA PHE A 178 -11.48 -0.95 -5.87
C PHE A 178 -11.53 -0.29 -7.26
N PRO A 179 -11.68 1.05 -7.33
CA PRO A 179 -11.98 1.75 -8.58
C PRO A 179 -10.87 1.61 -9.62
N THR A 180 -9.60 1.59 -9.20
CA THR A 180 -8.48 1.37 -10.11
C THR A 180 -8.56 -0.03 -10.70
N LEU A 181 -8.75 -1.06 -9.85
CA LEU A 181 -8.90 -2.44 -10.30
C LEU A 181 -10.12 -2.63 -11.21
N ALA A 182 -11.26 -2.01 -10.87
CA ALA A 182 -12.50 -2.05 -11.64
C ALA A 182 -12.38 -1.36 -13.00
N LYS A 183 -11.54 -0.32 -13.13
CA LYS A 183 -11.22 0.29 -14.42
C LYS A 183 -10.43 -0.69 -15.28
N VAL A 184 -9.35 -1.27 -14.74
CA VAL A 184 -8.52 -2.21 -15.51
C VAL A 184 -9.29 -3.50 -15.84
N SER A 185 -10.23 -3.95 -15.00
CA SER A 185 -11.07 -5.12 -15.28
C SER A 185 -12.00 -4.95 -16.49
N LYS A 186 -12.26 -3.71 -16.92
CA LYS A 186 -13.01 -3.41 -18.15
C LYS A 186 -12.13 -3.49 -19.39
N GLU A 187 -10.83 -3.24 -19.25
CA GLU A 187 -9.84 -3.32 -20.33
C GLU A 187 -9.32 -4.75 -20.53
N VAL A 188 -9.10 -5.47 -19.42
CA VAL A 188 -8.53 -6.82 -19.39
C VAL A 188 -9.36 -7.70 -18.47
N LYS A 189 -9.77 -8.86 -18.96
CA LYS A 189 -10.52 -9.83 -18.16
C LYS A 189 -9.68 -10.29 -16.96
N ILE A 190 -10.23 -10.16 -15.75
CA ILE A 190 -9.62 -10.72 -14.54
C ILE A 190 -9.74 -12.24 -14.59
N LEU A 191 -8.61 -12.93 -14.42
CA LEU A 191 -8.58 -14.39 -14.36
C LEU A 191 -9.04 -14.87 -12.98
N GLU A 192 -9.62 -16.06 -12.92
CA GLU A 192 -10.09 -16.63 -11.66
C GLU A 192 -8.95 -16.77 -10.63
N ASP A 193 -7.76 -17.17 -11.09
CA ASP A 193 -6.55 -17.25 -10.27
C ASP A 193 -6.15 -15.91 -9.63
N ASP A 194 -6.39 -14.80 -10.32
CA ASP A 194 -6.14 -13.45 -9.80
C ASP A 194 -7.12 -13.12 -8.68
N VAL A 195 -8.41 -13.42 -8.88
CA VAL A 195 -9.44 -13.26 -7.85
C VAL A 195 -9.10 -14.08 -6.61
N HIS A 196 -8.76 -15.37 -6.78
CA HIS A 196 -8.37 -16.25 -5.69
C HIS A 196 -7.13 -15.74 -4.94
N LEU A 197 -6.16 -15.17 -5.66
CA LEU A 197 -4.97 -14.58 -5.06
C LEU A 197 -5.30 -13.34 -4.24
N TYR A 198 -6.13 -12.43 -4.75
CA TYR A 198 -6.53 -11.22 -4.02
C TYR A 198 -7.39 -11.56 -2.80
N CYS A 199 -8.33 -12.50 -2.94
CA CYS A 199 -9.14 -13.01 -1.82
C CYS A 199 -8.25 -13.58 -0.70
N ARG A 200 -7.30 -14.46 -1.04
CA ARG A 200 -6.35 -15.02 -0.06
C ARG A 200 -5.49 -13.94 0.60
N HIS A 201 -5.11 -12.91 -0.14
CA HIS A 201 -4.35 -11.79 0.42
C HIS A 201 -5.17 -10.99 1.43
N LEU A 202 -6.44 -10.70 1.14
CA LEU A 202 -7.34 -10.00 2.07
C LEU A 202 -7.58 -10.80 3.36
N GLU A 203 -7.79 -12.11 3.27
CA GLU A 203 -7.88 -13.00 4.43
C GLU A 203 -6.59 -12.99 5.27
N MET A 204 -5.45 -13.08 4.59
CA MET A 204 -4.14 -13.07 5.22
C MET A 204 -3.93 -11.76 6.01
N LEU A 205 -4.33 -10.62 5.45
CA LEU A 205 -4.28 -9.32 6.13
C LEU A 205 -5.21 -9.28 7.33
N GLN A 206 -6.45 -9.74 7.18
CA GLN A 206 -7.42 -9.79 8.28
C GLN A 206 -6.88 -10.63 9.45
N GLY A 207 -6.36 -11.83 9.18
CA GLY A 207 -5.76 -12.70 10.20
C GLY A 207 -4.50 -12.11 10.85
N ASP A 208 -3.75 -11.24 10.16
CA ASP A 208 -2.63 -10.50 10.75
C ASP A 208 -3.11 -9.34 11.64
N PHE A 209 -4.17 -8.61 11.24
CA PHE A 209 -4.82 -7.62 12.10
C PHE A 209 -5.35 -8.26 13.38
N LEU A 210 -6.08 -9.37 13.28
CA LEU A 210 -6.60 -10.07 14.46
C LEU A 210 -5.44 -10.44 15.40
N ARG A 211 -4.40 -11.11 14.92
CA ARG A 211 -3.25 -11.48 15.78
C ARG A 211 -2.54 -10.30 16.44
N ARG A 212 -2.47 -9.14 15.78
CA ARG A 212 -1.75 -7.96 16.30
C ARG A 212 -2.60 -7.05 17.19
N PHE A 213 -3.93 -7.16 17.13
CA PHE A 213 -4.84 -6.24 17.82
C PHE A 213 -5.85 -6.93 18.76
N HIS A 214 -5.97 -8.27 18.79
CA HIS A 214 -6.89 -8.97 19.73
C HIS A 214 -6.35 -9.16 21.16
N GLY A 215 -5.06 -8.85 21.42
CA GLY A 215 -4.39 -9.16 22.69
C GLY A 215 -3.75 -7.95 23.40
N SER A 216 -4.30 -6.75 23.22
CA SER A 216 -3.80 -5.53 23.88
C SER A 216 -4.92 -4.69 24.44
#